data_AF-A0A2K3IZT8-F1
#
_entry.id   AF-A0A2K3IZT8-F1
#
_cell.length_a   1.000
_cell.length_b   1.000
_cell.length_c   1.000
_cell.angle_alpha   90.00
_cell.angle_beta   90.00
_cell.angle_gamma   90.00
#
_symmetry.space_group_name_H-M   'P 1'
#
loop_
_entity.id
_entity.type
_entity.pdbx_description
1 polymer ?
#
loop_
_entity_poly.entity_id
_entity_poly.type
_entity_poly.pdbx_seq_one_letter_code
_entity_poly.pdbx_strand_id
1 'polypeptide(L)' 'MALTQGSIKDLSGMTGVSDNQKTIEELPLPWGVVYDMGDRLCHQKAERSFFINGNQMPFCARCTA' A
#
# COMPACT_ATOMS: atom_id res chain seq x y z
N MET A 1 -12.99 -0.79 -10.32
CA MET A 1 -13.40 0.19 -9.29
C MET A 1 -12.16 0.88 -8.77
N ALA A 2 -12.15 2.21 -8.70
CA ALA A 2 -11.06 2.96 -8.08
C ALA A 2 -11.30 3.05 -6.56
N LEU A 3 -10.21 3.14 -5.78
CA LEU A 3 -10.30 3.43 -4.35
C LEU A 3 -10.86 4.84 -4.12
N THR A 4 -11.57 5.01 -2.99
CA THR A 4 -11.97 6.32 -2.50
C THR A 4 -10.75 7.23 -2.41
N GLN A 5 -10.90 8.49 -2.78
CA GLN A 5 -9.79 9.43 -2.80
C GLN A 5 -9.20 9.61 -1.40
N GLY A 6 -7.88 9.43 -1.27
CA GLY A 6 -7.15 9.65 -0.02
C GLY A 6 -7.52 8.73 1.14
N SER A 7 -8.15 7.57 0.87
CA SER A 7 -8.47 6.58 1.90
C SER A 7 -7.22 5.86 2.45
N ILE A 8 -6.14 5.80 1.67
CA ILE A 8 -4.88 5.13 2.05
C ILE A 8 -3.76 6.16 2.18
N LYS A 9 -3.25 6.37 3.40
CA LYS A 9 -2.37 7.50 3.70
C LYS A 9 -0.93 7.10 4.01
N ASP A 10 -0.75 6.31 5.06
CA ASP A 10 0.56 5.86 5.51
C ASP A 10 0.52 4.36 5.79
N LEU A 11 1.32 3.65 5.01
CA LEU A 11 1.54 2.21 5.12
C LEU A 11 3.00 1.90 5.50
N SER A 12 3.75 2.87 6.00
CA SER A 12 5.17 2.71 6.33
C SER A 12 5.42 1.54 7.28
N GLY A 13 6.11 0.51 6.80
CA GLY A 13 6.33 -0.74 7.51
C GLY A 13 7.74 -1.30 7.39
N MET A 14 7.88 -2.58 7.70
CA MET A 14 9.07 -3.42 7.55
C MET A 14 8.81 -4.50 6.49
N THR A 15 9.81 -4.77 5.64
CA THR A 15 9.69 -5.88 4.68
C THR A 15 9.60 -7.23 5.38
N GLY A 16 8.79 -8.13 4.82
CA GLY A 16 8.62 -9.50 5.28
C GLY A 16 7.63 -9.65 6.45
N VAL A 17 7.01 -8.55 6.88
CA VAL A 17 6.00 -8.51 7.96
C VAL A 17 4.68 -8.05 7.36
N SER A 18 3.56 -8.31 8.05
CA SER A 18 2.28 -7.67 7.72
C SER A 18 2.00 -6.55 8.72
N ASP A 19 2.33 -5.31 8.35
CA ASP A 19 2.21 -4.16 9.25
C ASP A 19 0.83 -3.52 9.17
N ASN A 20 0.17 -3.60 8.01
CA ASN A 20 -1.04 -2.84 7.71
C ASN A 20 -2.30 -3.71 7.52
N GLN A 21 -2.27 -4.95 8.01
CA GLN A 21 -3.30 -5.97 7.78
C GLN A 21 -4.74 -5.46 8.01
N LYS A 22 -5.00 -4.74 9.11
CA LYS A 22 -6.34 -4.21 9.42
C LYS A 22 -6.90 -3.30 8.33
N THR A 23 -6.08 -2.39 7.80
CA THR A 23 -6.49 -1.49 6.73
C THR A 23 -6.63 -2.22 5.40
N ILE A 24 -5.79 -3.22 5.15
CA ILE A 24 -5.75 -3.97 3.89
C ILE A 24 -6.94 -4.93 3.77
N GLU A 25 -7.35 -5.59 4.85
CA GLU A 25 -8.50 -6.50 4.87
C GLU A 25 -9.84 -5.81 4.59
N GLU A 26 -9.92 -4.50 4.84
CA GLU A 26 -11.10 -3.68 4.55
C GLU A 26 -11.18 -3.24 3.08
N LEU A 27 -10.14 -3.48 2.29
CA LEU A 27 -10.10 -3.05 0.89
C LEU A 27 -10.91 -3.99 -0.01
N PRO A 28 -11.69 -3.44 -0.96
CA PRO A 28 -12.39 -4.26 -1.95
C PRO A 28 -11.40 -4.91 -2.92
N LEU A 29 -11.79 -6.06 -3.48
CA LEU A 29 -11.03 -6.68 -4.57
C LEU A 29 -10.97 -5.79 -5.82
N PRO A 30 -9.83 -5.77 -6.55
CA PRO A 30 -8.61 -6.54 -6.30
C PRO A 30 -7.62 -5.87 -5.34
N TRP A 31 -7.93 -4.68 -4.81
CA TRP A 31 -6.97 -3.84 -4.10
C TRP A 31 -6.41 -4.49 -2.85
N GLY A 32 -7.21 -5.18 -2.04
CA GLY A 32 -6.73 -5.88 -0.84
C GLY A 32 -5.55 -6.82 -1.14
N VAL A 33 -5.64 -7.61 -2.22
CA VAL A 33 -4.56 -8.52 -2.64
C VAL A 33 -3.29 -7.77 -3.06
N VAL A 34 -3.44 -6.69 -3.84
CA VAL A 34 -2.28 -5.93 -4.32
C VAL A 34 -1.59 -5.19 -3.17
N TYR A 35 -2.36 -4.64 -2.23
CA TYR A 35 -1.82 -3.97 -1.05
C TYR A 35 -1.17 -4.94 -0.06
N ASP A 36 -1.74 -6.12 0.10
CA ASP A 36 -1.19 -7.22 0.90
C ASP A 36 0.18 -7.70 0.37
N MET A 37 0.34 -7.80 -0.96
CA MET A 37 1.65 -8.06 -1.57
C MET A 37 2.65 -6.93 -1.28
N GLY A 38 2.20 -5.69 -1.36
CA GLY A 38 3.03 -4.51 -1.05
C GLY A 38 3.52 -4.49 0.40
N ASP A 39 2.64 -4.80 1.35
CA ASP A 39 2.89 -4.83 2.80
C ASP A 39 4.01 -5.82 3.14
N ARG A 40 4.01 -6.99 2.50
CA ARG A 40 5.02 -8.02 2.76
C ARG A 40 6.30 -7.86 1.95
N LEU A 41 6.22 -7.32 0.74
CA LEU A 41 7.35 -7.29 -0.20
C LEU A 41 8.06 -5.94 -0.28
N CYS A 42 7.47 -4.88 0.28
CA CYS A 42 8.01 -3.53 0.30
C CYS A 42 8.03 -3.00 1.73
N HIS A 43 8.94 -2.06 2.03
CA HIS A 43 8.93 -1.33 3.31
C HIS A 43 7.81 -0.28 3.37
N GLN A 44 7.12 -0.05 2.24
CA GLN A 44 6.00 0.88 2.07
C GLN A 44 6.19 2.28 2.70
N LYS A 45 7.43 2.79 2.75
CA LYS A 45 7.68 4.10 3.34
C LYS A 45 6.96 5.21 2.56
N ALA A 46 6.10 5.96 3.22
CA ALA A 46 5.28 7.02 2.60
C ALA A 46 6.14 8.06 1.89
N GLU A 47 7.28 8.46 2.48
CA GLU A 47 8.24 9.41 1.91
C GLU A 47 8.82 8.99 0.55
N ARG A 48 8.71 7.70 0.19
CA ARG A 48 9.23 7.11 -1.05
C ARG A 48 8.14 6.52 -1.92
N SER A 49 6.87 6.71 -1.57
CA SER A 49 5.75 6.10 -2.25
C SER A 49 5.12 7.06 -3.25
N PHE A 50 4.59 6.50 -4.33
CA PHE A 50 3.72 7.26 -5.21
C PHE A 50 2.34 7.40 -4.57
N PHE A 51 1.66 8.51 -4.88
CA PHE A 51 0.29 8.73 -4.46
C PHE A 51 -0.59 8.92 -5.70
N ILE A 52 -1.53 8.01 -5.92
CA ILE A 52 -2.50 8.09 -7.01
C ILE A 52 -3.87 8.35 -6.40
N ASN A 53 -4.55 9.39 -6.87
CA ASN A 53 -5.82 9.83 -6.27
C ASN A 53 -5.71 10.06 -4.75
N GLY A 54 -4.57 10.59 -4.30
CA GLY A 54 -4.27 10.79 -2.88
C GLY A 54 -4.03 9.50 -2.08
N ASN A 55 -4.09 8.32 -2.69
CA ASN A 55 -3.84 7.04 -2.05
C ASN A 55 -2.38 6.64 -2.20
N GLN A 56 -1.71 6.32 -1.09
CA GLN A 56 -0.39 5.73 -1.13
C GLN A 56 -0.44 4.42 -1.91
N MET A 57 0.44 4.26 -2.90
CA MET A 57 0.53 3.03 -3.69
C MET A 57 1.15 1.88 -2.91
N PRO A 58 0.79 0.63 -3.21
CA PRO A 58 1.21 -0.54 -2.46
C PRO A 58 2.71 -0.83 -2.56
N PHE A 59 3.39 -0.31 -3.57
CA PHE A 59 4.83 -0.39 -3.73
C PHE A 59 5.44 1.01 -3.81
N CYS A 60 6.58 1.21 -3.14
CA CYS A 60 7.30 2.47 -3.19
C CYS A 60 8.23 2.55 -4.43
N ALA A 61 8.76 3.73 -4.70
CA ALA A 61 9.62 4.02 -5.85
C ALA A 61 10.92 3.18 -5.92
N ARG A 62 11.29 2.44 -4.86
CA ARG A 62 12.43 1.51 -4.90
C ARG A 62 12.10 0.17 -5.57
N CYS A 63 10.81 -0.12 -5.78
CA CYS A 63 10.33 -1.34 -6.43
C CYS A 63 10.06 -1.13 -7.93
N THR A 64 10.38 0.05 -8.47
CA THR A 64 10.43 0.28 -9.92
C THR A 64 11.83 -0.04 -10.43
N ALA A 65 11.92 -0.71 -11.57
CA ALA A 65 13.18 -1.09 -12.23
C ALA A 65 14.00 0.12 -12.68
#